data_AF-H0QZZ1-F1
#
_entry.id   AF-H0QZZ1-F1
#
_cell.length_a   1.000
_cell.length_b   1.000
_cell.length_c   1.000
_cell.angle_alpha   90.00
_cell.angle_beta   90.00
_cell.angle_gamma   90.00
#
_symmetry.space_group_name_H-M   'P 1'
#
loop_
_entity.id
_entity.type
_entity.pdbx_description
1 polymer ?
#
loop_
_entity_poly.entity_id
_entity_poly.type
_entity_poly.pdbx_seq_one_letter_code
_entity_poly.pdbx_strand_id
1 'polypeptide(L)'
;MLHRIVIGFLTMTENFAEKRAARRYAREYGVSYREALGIIRTDTRRYRDHATRLLIEAVEGCGITHWCGVENWDGIERATIVDVGGEEFSLDANRVALALGAYFAAHTEVEPLDLDSYIADEVIQTMLFGGVIYRNQIRRRTVA
;
A
#
# COMPACT_ATOMS: atom_id res chain seq x y z
N MET A 1 9.53 40.92 2.14
CA MET A 1 10.38 39.72 2.34
C MET A 1 9.50 38.61 2.90
N LEU A 2 8.99 37.74 2.02
CA LEU A 2 8.05 36.65 2.34
C LEU A 2 8.85 35.43 2.78
N HIS A 3 8.76 35.04 4.06
CA HIS A 3 9.20 33.72 4.51
C HIS A 3 8.02 32.75 4.46
N ARG A 4 8.23 31.69 3.66
CA ARG A 4 7.30 30.62 3.32
C ARG A 4 6.83 29.84 4.56
N ILE A 5 5.52 29.72 4.69
CA ILE A 5 4.85 28.65 5.43
C ILE A 5 4.80 27.44 4.48
N VAL A 6 5.58 26.39 4.77
CA VAL A 6 5.40 25.06 4.17
C VAL A 6 5.32 24.06 5.33
N ILE A 7 4.19 24.04 6.02
CA ILE A 7 3.82 22.99 6.97
C ILE A 7 2.35 22.69 6.66
N GLY A 8 2.07 21.63 5.91
CA GLY A 8 0.67 21.26 5.67
C GLY A 8 0.40 20.11 4.71
N PHE A 9 1.31 19.80 3.78
CA PHE A 9 0.95 18.86 2.70
C PHE A 9 1.36 17.40 2.95
N LEU A 10 2.45 17.14 3.69
CA LEU A 10 2.93 15.77 3.95
C LEU A 10 2.20 15.05 5.11
N THR A 11 1.44 15.77 5.94
CA THR A 11 0.75 15.23 7.12
C THR A 11 -0.68 14.76 6.86
N MET A 12 -1.28 15.10 5.71
CA MET A 12 -2.71 14.88 5.48
C MET A 12 -3.01 13.45 5.04
N THR A 13 -2.17 12.85 4.19
CA THR A 13 -2.48 11.57 3.54
C THR A 13 -2.13 10.32 4.38
N GLU A 14 -1.02 10.32 5.13
CA GLU A 14 -0.70 9.25 6.12
C GLU A 14 -1.82 9.12 7.16
N ASN A 15 -2.34 10.26 7.61
CA ASN A 15 -3.45 10.32 8.55
C ASN A 15 -4.76 9.75 7.96
N PHE A 16 -4.99 9.81 6.65
CA PHE A 16 -6.27 9.37 6.10
C PHE A 16 -6.42 7.85 6.06
N ALA A 17 -5.39 7.11 5.68
CA ALA A 17 -5.41 5.65 5.66
C ALA A 17 -5.53 5.07 7.07
N GLU A 18 -4.71 5.56 8.01
CA GLU A 18 -4.75 5.16 9.42
C GLU A 18 -6.13 5.47 10.04
N LYS A 19 -6.64 6.70 9.87
CA LYS A 19 -7.96 7.09 10.38
C LYS A 19 -9.08 6.26 9.75
N ARG A 20 -8.99 5.96 8.45
CA ARG A 20 -9.98 5.13 7.74
C ARG A 20 -9.95 3.69 8.26
N ALA A 21 -8.78 3.10 8.42
CA ALA A 21 -8.60 1.77 9.01
C ALA A 21 -9.13 1.71 10.45
N ALA A 22 -8.76 2.68 11.29
CA ALA A 22 -9.22 2.77 12.67
C ALA A 22 -10.74 2.97 12.76
N ARG A 23 -11.35 3.78 11.88
CA ARG A 23 -12.81 3.94 11.81
C ARG A 23 -13.50 2.66 11.36
N ARG A 24 -12.95 1.94 10.38
CA ARG A 24 -13.49 0.66 9.93
C ARG A 24 -13.46 -0.36 11.07
N TYR A 25 -12.31 -0.51 11.71
CA TYR A 25 -12.10 -1.41 12.84
C TYR A 25 -13.04 -1.09 14.01
N ALA A 26 -13.17 0.19 14.39
CA ALA A 26 -14.09 0.62 15.44
C ALA A 26 -15.55 0.23 15.15
N ARG A 27 -15.98 0.34 13.88
CA ARG A 27 -17.35 -0.06 13.47
C ARG A 27 -17.53 -1.57 13.50
N GLU A 28 -16.54 -2.32 13.02
CA GLU A 28 -16.60 -3.77 12.88
C GLU A 28 -16.58 -4.48 14.23
N TYR A 29 -15.76 -4.00 15.17
CA TYR A 29 -15.55 -4.64 16.48
C TYR A 29 -16.23 -3.91 17.65
N GLY A 30 -16.94 -2.80 17.39
CA GLY A 30 -17.66 -2.04 18.42
C GLY A 30 -16.77 -1.36 19.47
N VAL A 31 -15.48 -1.16 19.18
CA VAL A 31 -14.50 -0.54 20.09
C VAL A 31 -14.42 0.97 19.89
N SER A 32 -13.83 1.68 20.87
CA SER A 32 -13.64 3.13 20.74
C SER A 32 -12.64 3.46 19.62
N TYR A 33 -12.84 4.61 18.95
CA TYR A 33 -11.91 5.06 17.91
C TYR A 33 -10.46 5.18 18.41
N ARG A 34 -10.24 5.59 19.67
CA ARG A 34 -8.90 5.72 20.26
C ARG A 34 -8.22 4.37 20.44
N GLU A 35 -8.98 3.37 20.86
CA GLU A 35 -8.52 1.98 21.01
C GLU A 35 -8.21 1.36 19.65
N ALA A 36 -9.14 1.49 18.68
CA ALA A 36 -8.92 1.07 17.31
C ALA A 36 -7.64 1.71 16.72
N LEU A 37 -7.42 3.01 16.95
CA LEU A 37 -6.21 3.69 16.50
C LEU A 37 -4.93 3.12 17.14
N GLY A 38 -4.97 2.72 18.40
CA GLY A 38 -3.85 2.06 19.08
C GLY A 38 -3.51 0.69 18.48
N ILE A 39 -4.54 -0.10 18.15
CA ILE A 39 -4.39 -1.41 17.50
C ILE A 39 -3.78 -1.23 16.12
N ILE A 40 -4.37 -0.37 15.29
CA ILE A 40 -3.90 -0.07 13.92
C ILE A 40 -2.43 0.36 13.92
N ARG A 41 -2.01 1.22 14.86
CA ARG A 41 -0.61 1.63 15.01
C ARG A 41 0.33 0.49 15.38
N THR A 42 -0.14 -0.42 16.21
CA THR A 42 0.65 -1.60 16.63
C THR A 42 0.85 -2.53 15.45
N ASP A 43 -0.20 -2.76 14.65
CA ASP A 43 -0.14 -3.54 13.42
C ASP A 43 0.78 -2.90 12.37
N THR A 44 0.70 -1.58 12.16
CA THR A 44 1.63 -0.87 11.25
C THR A 44 3.08 -1.12 11.64
N ARG A 45 3.40 -1.03 12.94
CA ARG A 45 4.76 -1.29 13.42
C ARG A 45 5.17 -2.74 13.22
N ARG A 46 4.24 -3.67 13.44
CA ARG A 46 4.48 -5.12 13.28
C ARG A 46 4.82 -5.49 11.84
N TYR A 47 4.16 -4.88 10.86
CA TYR A 47 4.31 -5.23 9.44
C TYR A 47 5.25 -4.31 8.66
N ARG A 48 5.91 -3.34 9.30
CA ARG A 48 6.72 -2.33 8.60
C ARG A 48 7.84 -2.94 7.75
N ASP A 49 8.62 -3.87 8.31
CA ASP A 49 9.74 -4.48 7.59
C ASP A 49 9.25 -5.29 6.36
N HIS A 50 8.12 -5.96 6.51
CA HIS A 50 7.47 -6.68 5.40
C HIS A 50 6.88 -5.72 4.36
N ALA A 51 6.37 -4.57 4.77
CA ALA A 51 5.88 -3.55 3.87
C ALA A 51 6.99 -2.89 3.04
N THR A 52 8.16 -2.65 3.66
CA THR A 52 9.38 -2.21 2.96
C THR A 52 9.78 -3.24 1.90
N ARG A 53 9.86 -4.52 2.27
CA ARG A 53 10.13 -5.59 1.30
C ARG A 53 9.09 -5.63 0.17
N LEU A 54 7.81 -5.52 0.51
CA LEU A 54 6.73 -5.51 -0.48
C LEU A 54 6.87 -4.34 -1.47
N LEU A 55 7.24 -3.15 -0.99
CA LEU A 55 7.49 -1.99 -1.87
C LEU A 55 8.66 -2.23 -2.83
N ILE A 56 9.73 -2.85 -2.35
CA ILE A 56 10.86 -3.25 -3.21
C ILE A 56 10.39 -4.24 -4.27
N GLU A 57 9.63 -5.28 -3.90
CA GLU A 57 9.08 -6.24 -4.87
C GLU A 57 8.09 -5.59 -5.86
N ALA A 58 7.29 -4.63 -5.40
CA ALA A 58 6.38 -3.88 -6.25
C ALA A 58 7.14 -3.09 -7.32
N VAL A 59 8.16 -2.32 -6.92
CA VAL A 59 8.88 -1.39 -7.79
C VAL A 59 9.99 -2.08 -8.57
N GLU A 60 10.91 -2.75 -7.88
CA GLU A 60 12.11 -3.36 -8.45
C GLU A 60 11.86 -4.80 -8.94
N GLY A 61 10.99 -5.53 -8.24
CA GLY A 61 10.48 -6.84 -8.68
C GLY A 61 9.45 -6.75 -9.80
N CYS A 62 9.17 -5.54 -10.31
CA CYS A 62 8.22 -5.26 -11.40
C CYS A 62 6.76 -5.64 -11.11
N GLY A 63 6.36 -5.73 -9.83
CA GLY A 63 4.96 -6.04 -9.46
C GLY A 63 3.97 -5.04 -10.09
N ILE A 64 4.26 -3.74 -10.03
CA ILE A 64 3.31 -2.70 -10.47
C ILE A 64 3.64 -2.06 -11.83
N THR A 65 4.84 -2.31 -12.36
CA THR A 65 5.36 -1.62 -13.57
C THR A 65 4.59 -1.95 -14.85
N HIS A 66 3.72 -2.97 -14.80
CA HIS A 66 2.88 -3.35 -15.93
C HIS A 66 1.60 -2.50 -16.06
N TRP A 67 1.23 -1.70 -15.04
CA TRP A 67 0.05 -0.82 -15.07
C TRP A 67 0.32 0.60 -14.55
N CYS A 68 1.51 0.89 -14.04
CA CYS A 68 1.89 2.26 -13.69
C CYS A 68 3.36 2.56 -14.04
N GLY A 69 3.64 3.84 -14.24
CA GLY A 69 4.99 4.39 -14.25
C GLY A 69 5.43 4.73 -12.83
N VAL A 70 6.71 4.49 -12.52
CA VAL A 70 7.33 4.90 -11.25
C VAL A 70 8.13 6.18 -11.49
N GLU A 71 7.64 7.29 -10.99
CA GLU A 71 8.22 8.63 -11.21
C GLU A 71 9.30 8.97 -10.17
N ASN A 72 9.11 8.50 -8.94
CA ASN A 72 10.08 8.70 -7.86
C ASN A 72 10.14 7.45 -6.99
N TRP A 73 11.34 7.01 -6.63
CA TRP A 73 11.58 5.88 -5.73
C TRP A 73 12.81 6.19 -4.88
N ASP A 74 12.66 6.12 -3.55
CA ASP A 74 13.77 6.38 -2.62
C ASP A 74 14.66 5.16 -2.37
N GLY A 75 14.36 4.02 -3.01
CA GLY A 75 15.09 2.76 -2.83
C GLY A 75 14.60 1.89 -1.69
N ILE A 76 13.64 2.36 -0.87
CA ILE A 76 13.30 1.65 0.37
C ILE A 76 11.85 1.81 0.85
N GLU A 77 11.36 3.02 1.09
CA GLU A 77 10.13 3.25 1.85
C GLU A 77 9.07 4.03 1.10
N ARG A 78 9.42 4.75 0.03
CA ARG A 78 8.51 5.72 -0.61
C ARG A 78 8.65 5.74 -2.11
N ALA A 79 7.51 5.62 -2.79
CA ALA A 79 7.40 5.79 -4.23
C ALA A 79 6.30 6.79 -4.58
N THR A 80 6.48 7.49 -5.69
CA THR A 80 5.39 8.14 -6.43
C THR A 80 5.20 7.38 -7.73
N ILE A 81 3.96 6.98 -7.99
CA ILE A 81 3.56 6.27 -9.21
C ILE A 81 2.48 7.02 -9.95
N VAL A 82 2.39 6.82 -11.26
CA VAL A 82 1.35 7.36 -12.11
C VAL A 82 0.70 6.20 -12.86
N ASP A 83 -0.60 6.00 -12.71
CA ASP A 83 -1.31 4.91 -13.37
C ASP A 83 -1.48 5.15 -14.89
N VAL A 84 -2.01 4.16 -15.61
CA VAL A 84 -2.32 4.29 -17.05
C VAL A 84 -3.27 5.45 -17.35
N GLY A 85 -4.13 5.82 -16.40
CA GLY A 85 -5.06 6.94 -16.52
C GLY A 85 -4.41 8.32 -16.31
N GLY A 86 -3.16 8.36 -15.85
CA GLY A 86 -2.44 9.59 -15.51
C GLY A 86 -2.69 10.09 -14.08
N GLU A 87 -3.37 9.30 -13.23
CA GLU A 87 -3.56 9.65 -11.82
C GLU A 87 -2.30 9.33 -11.01
N GLU A 88 -1.87 10.30 -10.20
CA GLU A 88 -0.67 10.19 -9.36
C GLU A 88 -1.02 9.65 -7.97
N PHE A 89 -0.28 8.63 -7.52
CA PHE A 89 -0.39 8.05 -6.19
C PHE A 89 0.94 8.07 -5.46
N SER A 90 0.88 8.37 -4.17
CA SER A 90 2.03 8.25 -3.26
C SER A 90 1.90 6.98 -2.43
N LEU A 91 2.92 6.14 -2.54
CA LEU A 91 3.12 4.92 -1.78
C LEU A 91 4.11 5.19 -0.66
N ASP A 92 3.79 4.74 0.55
CA ASP A 92 4.69 4.77 1.70
C ASP A 92 4.56 3.48 2.52
N ALA A 93 5.67 3.05 3.14
CA ALA A 93 5.73 1.79 3.87
C ALA A 93 4.70 1.71 5.02
N ASN A 94 4.27 2.82 5.62
CA ASN A 94 3.27 2.80 6.70
C ASN A 94 1.89 2.45 6.16
N ARG A 95 1.49 3.01 5.01
CA ARG A 95 0.22 2.67 4.35
C ARG A 95 0.23 1.25 3.83
N VAL A 96 1.35 0.84 3.23
CA VAL A 96 1.51 -0.54 2.76
C VAL A 96 1.44 -1.51 3.93
N ALA A 97 2.04 -1.20 5.09
CA ALA A 97 1.95 -2.05 6.27
C ALA A 97 0.50 -2.25 6.77
N LEU A 98 -0.34 -1.21 6.67
CA LEU A 98 -1.76 -1.34 6.98
C LEU A 98 -2.51 -2.23 5.98
N ALA A 99 -2.25 -2.06 4.69
CA ALA A 99 -2.85 -2.89 3.64
C ALA A 99 -2.39 -4.35 3.77
N LEU A 100 -1.11 -4.56 4.04
CA LEU A 100 -0.50 -5.87 4.21
C LEU A 100 -1.01 -6.58 5.46
N GLY A 101 -1.18 -5.87 6.58
CA GLY A 101 -1.80 -6.45 7.78
C GLY A 101 -3.24 -6.93 7.52
N ALA A 102 -4.02 -6.14 6.76
CA ALA A 102 -5.35 -6.56 6.33
C ALA A 102 -5.31 -7.74 5.36
N TYR A 103 -4.30 -7.80 4.48
CA TYR A 103 -4.09 -8.91 3.56
C TYR A 103 -3.81 -10.22 4.30
N PHE A 104 -2.86 -10.23 5.25
CA PHE A 104 -2.57 -11.43 6.06
C PHE A 104 -3.74 -11.87 6.93
N ALA A 105 -4.56 -10.92 7.42
CA ALA A 105 -5.76 -11.28 8.16
C ALA A 105 -6.80 -11.99 7.28
N ALA A 106 -6.85 -11.67 5.98
CA ALA A 106 -7.75 -12.30 5.01
C ALA A 106 -7.19 -13.59 4.39
N HIS A 107 -5.86 -13.73 4.33
CA HIS A 107 -5.15 -14.86 3.72
C HIS A 107 -4.20 -15.48 4.75
N THR A 108 -4.76 -16.30 5.64
CA THR A 108 -4.01 -16.88 6.77
C THR A 108 -3.00 -17.94 6.36
N GLU A 109 -3.05 -18.39 5.10
CA GLU A 109 -2.12 -19.31 4.46
C GLU A 109 -0.86 -18.65 3.90
N VAL A 110 -0.84 -17.32 3.75
CA VAL A 110 0.30 -16.59 3.20
C VAL A 110 1.25 -16.21 4.34
N GLU A 111 2.50 -16.67 4.26
CA GLU A 111 3.52 -16.28 5.22
C GLU A 111 4.27 -15.01 4.77
N PRO A 112 4.83 -14.23 5.71
CA PRO A 112 5.56 -13.01 5.35
C PRO A 112 6.79 -13.21 4.43
N LEU A 113 7.28 -14.43 4.31
CA LEU A 113 8.38 -14.77 3.40
C LEU A 113 7.92 -15.03 1.96
N ASP A 114 6.63 -15.31 1.77
CA ASP A 114 6.02 -15.60 0.46
C ASP A 114 5.80 -14.32 -0.38
N LEU A 115 6.07 -13.15 0.19
CA LEU A 115 5.96 -11.86 -0.51
C LEU A 115 6.84 -11.86 -1.76
N ASP A 116 6.16 -11.84 -2.90
CA ASP A 116 6.71 -11.72 -4.25
C ASP A 116 6.04 -10.56 -5.01
N SER A 117 6.41 -10.38 -6.27
CA SER A 117 5.87 -9.31 -7.11
C SER A 117 4.38 -9.45 -7.43
N TYR A 118 3.81 -10.66 -7.39
CA TYR A 118 2.38 -10.89 -7.59
C TYR A 118 1.56 -10.43 -6.38
N ILE A 119 1.98 -10.85 -5.17
CA ILE A 119 1.33 -10.39 -3.94
C ILE A 119 1.51 -8.88 -3.77
N ALA A 120 2.68 -8.36 -4.11
CA ALA A 120 2.94 -6.93 -4.05
C ALA A 120 1.97 -6.15 -4.94
N ASP A 121 1.76 -6.61 -6.18
CA ASP A 121 0.78 -6.03 -7.10
C ASP A 121 -0.64 -6.05 -6.51
N GLU A 122 -1.10 -7.21 -6.04
CA GLU A 122 -2.44 -7.38 -5.48
C GLU A 122 -2.68 -6.48 -4.26
N VAL A 123 -1.72 -6.41 -3.34
CA VAL A 123 -1.80 -5.58 -2.14
C VAL A 123 -1.85 -4.10 -2.51
N ILE A 124 -0.99 -3.63 -3.43
CA ILE A 124 -0.97 -2.23 -3.85
C ILE A 124 -2.26 -1.85 -4.56
N GLN A 125 -2.73 -2.65 -5.53
CA GLN A 125 -3.98 -2.36 -6.23
C GLN A 125 -5.18 -2.36 -5.28
N THR A 126 -5.26 -3.35 -4.39
CA THR A 126 -6.35 -3.41 -3.41
C THR A 126 -6.32 -2.22 -2.45
N MET A 127 -5.14 -1.78 -2.04
CA MET A 127 -4.97 -0.58 -1.21
C MET A 127 -5.46 0.69 -1.92
N LEU A 128 -5.10 0.86 -3.20
CA LEU A 128 -5.41 2.07 -3.97
C LEU A 128 -6.87 2.10 -4.45
N PHE A 129 -7.35 0.97 -4.98
CA PHE A 129 -8.61 0.90 -5.73
C PHE A 129 -9.71 0.11 -5.02
N GLY A 130 -9.40 -0.54 -3.89
CA GLY A 130 -10.34 -1.44 -3.21
C GLY A 130 -10.48 -2.82 -3.85
N GLY A 131 -9.66 -3.14 -4.86
CA GLY A 131 -9.55 -4.46 -5.47
C GLY A 131 -8.51 -4.48 -6.61
N VAL A 132 -8.30 -5.65 -7.21
CA VAL A 132 -7.39 -5.83 -8.35
C VAL A 132 -8.11 -5.53 -9.66
N ILE A 133 -7.64 -4.52 -10.39
CA ILE A 133 -8.26 -4.05 -11.65
C ILE A 133 -7.35 -4.40 -12.84
N TYR A 134 -6.05 -4.23 -12.69
CA TYR A 134 -5.05 -4.55 -13.69
C TYR A 134 -4.53 -5.95 -13.41
N ARG A 135 -5.04 -6.94 -14.15
CA ARG A 135 -4.45 -8.27 -14.14
C ARG A 135 -3.47 -8.37 -15.29
N ASN A 136 -2.27 -8.86 -15.01
CA ASN A 136 -1.40 -9.40 -16.03
C ASN A 136 -2.14 -10.56 -16.72
N GLN A 137 -2.85 -10.26 -17.82
CA GLN A 137 -3.34 -11.29 -18.71
C GLN A 137 -2.10 -11.89 -19.37
N ILE A 138 -1.59 -12.98 -18.80
CA ILE A 138 -0.69 -13.88 -19.53
C ILE A 138 -1.53 -14.47 -20.67
N ARG A 139 -1.63 -13.73 -21.79
CA ARG A 139 -2.03 -14.35 -23.05
C ARG A 139 -0.93 -15.34 -23.38
N ARG A 140 -1.21 -16.65 -23.28
CA ARG A 140 -0.46 -17.64 -24.03
C ARG A 140 -0.46 -17.17 -25.48
N ARG A 141 0.70 -16.81 -26.01
CA ARG A 141 0.87 -16.60 -27.43
C ARG A 141 0.64 -17.97 -28.07
N THR A 142 -0.55 -18.19 -28.63
CA THR A 142 -0.74 -19.31 -29.56
C THR A 142 0.16 -18.97 -30.74
N VAL A 143 1.29 -19.67 -30.83
CA VAL A 143 2.13 -19.61 -32.02
C VAL A 143 1.32 -20.30 -33.11
N ALA A 144 0.80 -19.49 -34.04
CA ALA A 144 0.25 -19.97 -35.30
C ALA A 144 1.38 -20.21 -36.29
#